data_AF-A0A9D6BL01-F1
#
_entry.id   AF-A0A9D6BL01-F1
#
_cell.length_a   1.000
_cell.length_b   1.000
_cell.length_c   1.000
_cell.angle_alpha   90.00
_cell.angle_beta   90.00
_cell.angle_gamma   90.00
#
_symmetry.space_group_name_H-M   'P 1'
#
loop_
_entity.id
_entity.type
_entity.pdbx_description
1 polymer ?
#
loop_
_entity_poly.entity_id
_entity_poly.type
_entity_poly.pdbx_seq_one_letter_code
_entity_poly.pdbx_strand_id
1 'polypeptide(L)'
;MRTVAITLTIIFTGYFLVESMLYRGFSAWLSEWQFDKLGQAVPVFTLAALVIVFSLPAWLIYAVMLRRARKASPPEAEVEPTLAHWVARANRFKKLLDGAATILLMLAVLSFAWGAIVAGTARQVRLSPSAQNGTGPAGERVVGVVDPRLSVSVANNLIFFNADTRYAPVIEPGQARALRYFVELPADPRDPHPDFTRPLLEVKGQLPGAVVALYRKVGYNVPKDRYVLSPSMNSVQLPYRIGAGQLLIGAIIAFVIGRLQRRRIARITKKTEPDI
;
A
#
# COMPACT_ATOMS: atom_id res chain seq x y z
N MET A 1 -1.34 18.32 -25.57
CA MET A 1 -0.08 17.67 -25.14
C MET A 1 0.08 17.59 -23.62
N ARG A 2 0.05 18.70 -22.86
CA ARG A 2 0.13 18.64 -21.38
C ARG A 2 -0.94 17.74 -20.75
N THR A 3 -2.19 17.87 -21.20
CA THR A 3 -3.32 17.05 -20.74
C THR A 3 -3.05 15.57 -21.00
N VAL A 4 -2.51 15.23 -22.17
CA VAL A 4 -2.17 13.84 -22.54
C VAL A 4 -1.11 13.24 -21.62
N ALA A 5 -0.05 13.98 -21.30
CA ALA A 5 0.98 13.52 -20.37
C ALA A 5 0.42 13.28 -18.96
N ILE A 6 -0.45 14.17 -18.48
CA ILE A 6 -1.14 14.01 -17.20
C ILE A 6 -2.07 12.80 -17.23
N THR A 7 -2.88 12.65 -18.27
CA THR A 7 -3.81 11.53 -18.44
C THR A 7 -3.08 10.20 -18.47
N LEU A 8 -1.96 10.09 -19.21
CA LEU A 8 -1.15 8.88 -19.23
C LEU A 8 -0.53 8.57 -17.87
N THR A 9 -0.04 9.58 -17.15
CA THR A 9 0.48 9.41 -15.79
C THR A 9 -0.60 8.85 -14.86
N ILE A 10 -1.83 9.37 -14.94
CA ILE A 10 -2.98 8.89 -14.16
C ILE A 10 -3.33 7.44 -14.54
N ILE A 11 -3.39 7.12 -15.83
CA ILE A 11 -3.69 5.78 -16.31
C ILE A 11 -2.64 4.77 -15.82
N PHE A 12 -1.35 5.07 -15.99
CA PHE A 12 -0.28 4.18 -15.53
C PHE A 12 -0.28 4.03 -14.01
N THR A 13 -0.53 5.12 -13.28
CA THR A 13 -0.67 5.06 -11.81
C THR A 13 -1.81 4.13 -11.41
N GLY A 14 -3.00 4.30 -12.00
CA GLY A 14 -4.14 3.43 -11.72
C GLY A 14 -3.88 1.96 -12.08
N TYR A 15 -3.29 1.71 -13.24
CA TYR A 15 -2.94 0.37 -13.71
C TYR A 15 -1.97 -0.33 -12.75
N PHE A 16 -0.82 0.30 -12.45
CA PHE A 16 0.19 -0.29 -11.57
C PHE A 16 -0.28 -0.40 -10.11
N LEU A 17 -1.17 0.49 -9.66
CA LEU A 17 -1.81 0.37 -8.34
C LEU A 17 -2.67 -0.90 -8.26
N VAL A 18 -3.53 -1.14 -9.26
CA VAL A 18 -4.36 -2.34 -9.32
C VAL A 18 -3.49 -3.59 -9.44
N GLU A 19 -2.48 -3.55 -10.30
CA GLU A 19 -1.55 -4.66 -10.50
C GLU A 19 -0.79 -5.01 -9.20
N SER A 20 -0.32 -3.99 -8.47
CA SER A 20 0.36 -4.14 -7.19
C SER A 20 -0.57 -4.69 -6.10
N MET A 21 -1.81 -4.21 -6.01
CA MET A 21 -2.82 -4.73 -5.08
C MET A 21 -3.15 -6.20 -5.33
N LEU A 22 -3.18 -6.61 -6.60
CA LEU A 22 -3.45 -8.00 -6.98
C LEU A 22 -2.22 -8.91 -6.91
N TYR A 23 -1.03 -8.33 -6.70
CA TYR A 23 0.27 -9.01 -6.79
C TYR A 23 0.38 -9.83 -8.08
N ARG A 24 0.24 -9.16 -9.24
CA ARG A 24 0.34 -9.80 -10.56
C ARG A 24 1.29 -9.04 -11.50
N GLY A 25 1.58 -9.67 -12.63
CA GLY A 25 2.30 -9.06 -13.76
C GLY A 25 3.64 -8.44 -13.39
N PHE A 26 3.92 -7.25 -13.91
CA PHE A 26 5.22 -6.62 -13.86
C PHE A 26 5.58 -6.10 -12.46
N SER A 27 4.61 -5.56 -11.71
CA SER A 27 4.83 -5.14 -10.33
C SER A 27 5.17 -6.32 -9.39
N ALA A 28 4.54 -7.48 -9.58
CA ALA A 28 4.85 -8.69 -8.84
C ALA A 28 6.21 -9.26 -9.21
N TRP A 29 6.50 -9.36 -10.50
CA TRP A 29 7.81 -9.82 -10.98
C TRP A 29 8.96 -8.97 -10.42
N LEU A 30 8.81 -7.64 -10.43
CA LEU A 30 9.84 -6.74 -9.89
C LEU A 30 9.95 -6.85 -8.36
N SER A 31 8.83 -7.04 -7.67
CA SER A 31 8.82 -7.26 -6.21
C SER A 31 9.47 -8.59 -5.83
N GLU A 32 9.25 -9.66 -6.61
CA GLU A 32 9.91 -10.95 -6.43
C GLU A 32 11.41 -10.86 -6.70
N TRP A 33 11.83 -10.15 -7.75
CA TRP A 33 13.25 -9.90 -8.03
C TRP A 33 13.91 -9.10 -6.90
N GLN A 34 13.26 -8.05 -6.39
CA GLN A 34 13.74 -7.29 -5.24
C GLN A 34 13.88 -8.18 -4.01
N PHE A 35 12.89 -9.03 -3.75
CA PHE A 35 12.93 -9.94 -2.63
C PHE A 35 14.09 -10.94 -2.75
N ASP A 36 14.30 -11.52 -3.95
CA ASP A 36 15.38 -12.46 -4.23
C ASP A 36 16.78 -11.83 -4.09
N LYS A 37 16.94 -10.54 -4.44
CA LYS A 37 18.25 -9.85 -4.44
C LYS A 37 18.54 -9.02 -3.20
N LEU A 38 17.52 -8.42 -2.61
CA LEU A 38 17.64 -7.46 -1.52
C LEU A 38 17.07 -8.02 -0.20
N GLY A 39 16.46 -9.20 -0.21
CA GLY A 39 15.83 -9.83 0.96
C GLY A 39 14.54 -9.15 1.41
N GLN A 40 14.09 -8.10 0.71
CA GLN A 40 12.88 -7.36 1.01
C GLN A 40 12.28 -6.78 -0.27
N ALA A 41 10.94 -6.71 -0.32
CA ALA A 41 10.22 -6.00 -1.36
C ALA A 41 9.86 -4.61 -0.85
N VAL A 42 10.00 -3.57 -1.69
CA VAL A 42 9.61 -2.19 -1.35
C VAL A 42 8.51 -1.74 -2.32
N PRO A 43 7.25 -2.16 -2.12
CA PRO A 43 6.20 -2.03 -3.14
C PRO A 43 5.93 -0.58 -3.56
N VAL A 44 6.04 0.36 -2.61
CA VAL A 44 5.87 1.80 -2.88
C VAL A 44 6.93 2.33 -3.83
N PHE A 45 8.19 1.90 -3.65
CA PHE A 45 9.28 2.30 -4.53
C PHE A 45 9.13 1.68 -5.91
N THR A 46 8.77 0.39 -5.98
CA THR A 46 8.47 -0.34 -7.22
C THR A 46 7.38 0.37 -8.01
N LEU A 47 6.26 0.73 -7.36
CA LEU A 47 5.17 1.45 -7.99
C LEU A 47 5.61 2.83 -8.48
N ALA A 48 6.31 3.61 -7.65
CA ALA A 48 6.80 4.92 -8.03
C ALA A 48 7.76 4.86 -9.22
N ALA A 49 8.71 3.92 -9.22
CA ALA A 49 9.66 3.72 -10.30
C ALA A 49 8.95 3.37 -11.61
N LEU A 50 7.98 2.46 -11.59
CA LEU A 50 7.19 2.09 -12.76
C LEU A 50 6.39 3.27 -13.31
N VAL A 51 5.68 4.00 -12.44
CA VAL A 51 4.93 5.19 -12.87
C VAL A 51 5.87 6.23 -13.49
N ILE A 52 7.04 6.48 -12.90
CA ILE A 52 8.02 7.42 -13.45
C ILE A 52 8.50 6.94 -14.82
N VAL A 53 9.00 5.71 -14.94
CA VAL A 53 9.58 5.18 -16.18
C VAL A 53 8.56 5.18 -17.32
N PHE A 54 7.31 4.77 -17.07
CA PHE A 54 6.28 4.73 -18.11
C PHE A 54 5.68 6.11 -18.42
N SER A 55 5.71 7.06 -17.48
CA SER A 55 5.26 8.44 -17.72
C SER A 55 6.35 9.34 -18.32
N LEU A 56 7.63 8.97 -18.16
CA LEU A 56 8.80 9.74 -18.62
C LEU A 56 8.75 10.10 -20.11
N PRO A 57 8.40 9.18 -21.05
CA PRO A 57 8.38 9.49 -22.47
C PRO A 57 7.35 10.58 -22.80
N ALA A 58 6.16 10.52 -22.18
CA ALA A 58 5.12 11.52 -22.40
C ALA A 58 5.55 12.91 -21.91
N TRP A 59 6.25 12.97 -20.77
CA TRP A 59 6.81 14.21 -20.24
C TRP A 59 7.99 14.74 -21.06
N LEU A 60 8.86 13.86 -21.57
CA LEU A 60 9.96 14.22 -22.47
C LEU A 60 9.44 14.78 -23.79
N ILE A 61 8.46 14.13 -24.42
CA ILE A 61 7.82 14.62 -25.65
C ILE A 61 7.19 16.00 -25.39
N TYR A 62 6.44 16.14 -24.30
CA TYR A 62 5.88 17.43 -23.91
C TYR A 62 6.95 18.51 -23.73
N ALA A 63 8.07 18.19 -23.07
CA ALA A 63 9.18 19.12 -22.86
C ALA A 63 9.86 19.53 -24.17
N VAL A 64 10.10 18.58 -25.09
CA VAL A 64 10.66 18.85 -26.42
C VAL A 64 9.72 19.72 -27.25
N MET A 65 8.43 19.42 -27.24
CA MET A 65 7.44 20.24 -27.95
C MET A 65 7.32 21.64 -27.37
N LEU A 66 7.38 21.78 -26.04
CA LEU A 66 7.38 23.08 -25.37
C LEU A 66 8.62 23.89 -25.76
N ARG A 67 9.80 23.25 -25.84
CA ARG A 67 11.04 23.89 -26.31
C ARG A 67 10.94 24.31 -27.78
N ARG A 68 10.35 23.48 -28.64
CA ARG A 68 10.15 23.78 -30.06
C ARG A 68 9.17 24.93 -30.26
N ALA A 69 8.03 24.92 -29.57
CA ALA A 69 7.05 26.00 -29.60
C ALA A 69 7.66 27.34 -29.16
N ARG A 70 8.46 27.34 -28.09
CA ARG A 70 9.18 28.54 -27.61
C ARG A 70 10.24 29.07 -28.58
N LYS A 71 10.85 28.20 -29.40
CA LYS A 71 11.83 28.61 -30.43
C LYS A 71 11.16 29.10 -31.72
N ALA A 72 9.91 28.69 -31.98
CA ALA A 72 9.17 29.03 -33.19
C ALA A 72 8.31 30.29 -33.04
N SER A 73 7.96 30.67 -31.80
CA SER A 73 7.40 31.99 -31.52
C SER A 73 8.46 33.06 -31.78
N PRO A 74 8.12 34.22 -32.39
CA PRO A 74 8.97 35.42 -32.35
C PRO A 74 9.35 35.72 -30.89
N PRO A 75 10.41 36.51 -30.62
CA PRO A 75 10.60 37.08 -29.30
C PRO A 75 9.44 38.05 -29.06
N GLU A 76 8.27 37.52 -28.71
CA GLU A 76 7.22 38.27 -28.03
C GLU A 76 7.93 38.92 -26.86
N ALA A 77 7.93 40.26 -26.87
CA ALA A 77 8.47 41.09 -25.81
C ALA A 77 8.27 40.35 -24.49
N GLU A 78 9.34 40.12 -23.73
CA GLU A 78 9.27 39.45 -22.44
C GLU A 78 8.21 40.19 -21.61
N VAL A 79 6.95 39.75 -21.70
CA VAL A 79 5.89 40.23 -20.85
C VAL A 79 6.27 39.62 -19.54
N GLU A 80 7.02 40.40 -18.74
CA GLU A 80 7.39 40.00 -17.40
C GLU A 80 6.14 39.40 -16.78
N PRO A 81 6.19 38.12 -16.35
CA PRO A 81 5.02 37.43 -15.89
C PRO A 81 4.45 38.25 -14.73
N THR A 82 3.33 38.92 -14.99
CA THR A 82 2.74 39.85 -14.04
C THR A 82 2.50 39.12 -12.72
N LEU A 83 2.52 39.86 -11.61
CA LEU A 83 2.25 39.31 -10.29
C LEU A 83 0.99 38.44 -10.29
N ALA A 84 -0.04 38.85 -11.05
CA ALA A 84 -1.29 38.11 -11.26
C ALA A 84 -1.09 36.71 -11.85
N HIS A 85 -0.16 36.52 -12.80
CA HIS A 85 0.15 35.21 -13.37
C HIS A 85 0.77 34.26 -12.32
N TRP A 86 1.71 34.75 -11.52
CA TRP A 86 2.34 33.97 -10.44
C TRP A 86 1.36 33.64 -9.32
N VAL A 87 0.51 34.60 -8.93
CA VAL A 87 -0.56 34.40 -7.94
C VAL A 87 -1.57 33.36 -8.44
N ALA A 88 -2.01 33.43 -9.70
CA ALA A 88 -2.93 32.47 -10.29
C ALA A 88 -2.32 31.05 -10.34
N ARG A 89 -1.04 30.93 -10.73
CA ARG A 89 -0.33 29.65 -10.73
C ARG A 89 -0.16 29.07 -9.33
N ALA A 90 0.18 29.92 -8.36
CA ALA A 90 0.32 29.52 -6.97
C ALA A 90 -1.04 29.07 -6.38
N ASN A 91 -2.13 29.77 -6.70
CA ASN A 91 -3.49 29.36 -6.33
C ASN A 91 -3.90 28.01 -6.95
N ARG A 92 -3.53 27.74 -8.20
CA ARG A 92 -3.77 26.42 -8.82
C ARG A 92 -3.00 25.31 -8.12
N PHE A 93 -1.71 25.54 -7.81
CA PHE A 93 -0.91 24.56 -7.06
C PHE A 93 -1.46 24.32 -5.65
N LYS A 94 -1.91 25.38 -4.97
CA LYS A 94 -2.60 25.27 -3.68
C LYS A 94 -3.88 24.43 -3.79
N LYS A 95 -4.73 24.67 -4.79
CA LYS A 95 -5.94 23.86 -5.02
C LYS A 95 -5.61 22.38 -5.25
N LEU A 96 -4.52 22.08 -5.95
CA LEU A 96 -4.05 20.70 -6.15
C LEU A 96 -3.60 20.06 -4.82
N LEU A 97 -2.85 20.80 -3.99
CA LEU A 97 -2.42 20.34 -2.67
C LEU A 97 -3.61 20.12 -1.72
N ASP A 98 -4.56 21.07 -1.67
CA ASP A 98 -5.78 20.95 -0.87
C ASP A 98 -6.62 19.74 -1.35
N GLY A 99 -6.73 19.54 -2.66
CA GLY A 99 -7.41 18.38 -3.25
C GLY A 99 -6.72 17.06 -2.92
N ALA A 100 -5.40 16.99 -3.07
CA ALA A 100 -4.61 15.81 -2.71
C ALA A 100 -4.72 15.49 -1.21
N ALA A 101 -4.64 16.50 -0.34
CA ALA A 101 -4.82 16.33 1.10
C ALA A 101 -6.20 15.76 1.44
N THR A 102 -7.25 16.25 0.78
CA THR A 102 -8.63 15.78 0.99
C THR A 102 -8.79 14.32 0.55
N ILE A 103 -8.24 13.95 -0.62
CA ILE A 103 -8.26 12.58 -1.12
C ILE A 103 -7.49 11.63 -0.18
N LEU A 104 -6.29 12.02 0.24
CA LEU A 104 -5.49 11.22 1.18
C LEU A 104 -6.20 11.05 2.52
N LEU A 105 -6.86 12.09 3.03
CA LEU A 105 -7.65 12.01 4.26
C LEU A 105 -8.84 11.06 4.10
N MET A 106 -9.58 11.16 2.99
CA MET A 106 -10.70 10.24 2.70
C MET A 106 -10.21 8.79 2.61
N LEU A 107 -9.09 8.55 1.93
CA LEU A 107 -8.48 7.21 1.84
C LEU A 107 -7.99 6.72 3.21
N ALA A 108 -7.47 7.59 4.07
CA ALA A 108 -7.08 7.24 5.43
C ALA A 108 -8.29 6.76 6.25
N VAL A 109 -9.40 7.51 6.20
CA VAL A 109 -10.65 7.14 6.88
C VAL A 109 -11.23 5.85 6.31
N LEU A 110 -11.26 5.70 4.99
CA LEU A 110 -11.72 4.48 4.33
C LEU A 110 -10.86 3.28 4.72
N SER A 111 -9.54 3.41 4.73
CA SER A 111 -8.61 2.35 5.13
C SER A 111 -8.84 1.94 6.59
N PHE A 112 -8.98 2.92 7.49
CA PHE A 112 -9.27 2.66 8.90
C PHE A 112 -10.62 1.95 9.09
N ALA A 113 -11.68 2.43 8.44
CA ALA A 113 -13.00 1.83 8.48
C ALA A 113 -13.03 0.43 7.88
N TRP A 114 -12.31 0.22 6.77
CA TRP A 114 -12.18 -1.09 6.13
C TRP A 114 -11.53 -2.11 7.05
N GLY A 115 -10.48 -1.71 7.79
CA GLY A 115 -9.87 -2.57 8.81
C GLY A 115 -10.87 -3.01 9.88
N ALA A 116 -11.75 -2.11 10.33
CA ALA A 116 -12.81 -2.45 11.29
C ALA A 116 -13.85 -3.41 10.70
N ILE A 117 -14.24 -3.22 9.43
CA ILE A 117 -15.17 -4.12 8.73
C ILE A 117 -14.56 -5.52 8.58
N VAL A 118 -13.33 -5.62 8.09
CA VAL A 118 -12.62 -6.90 7.91
C VAL A 118 -12.51 -7.64 9.24
N ALA A 119 -12.14 -6.93 10.30
CA ALA A 119 -12.09 -7.50 11.64
C ALA A 119 -13.47 -7.95 12.15
N GLY A 120 -14.54 -7.19 11.86
CA GLY A 120 -15.91 -7.57 12.19
C GLY A 120 -16.44 -8.79 11.42
N THR A 121 -15.87 -9.09 10.24
CA THR A 121 -16.19 -10.31 9.48
C THR A 121 -15.41 -11.56 9.91
N ALA A 122 -14.45 -11.40 10.83
CA ALA A 122 -13.62 -12.51 11.29
C ALA A 122 -14.44 -13.53 12.09
N ARG A 123 -14.21 -14.82 11.84
CA ARG A 123 -14.85 -15.91 12.58
C ARG A 123 -13.88 -16.47 13.61
N GLN A 124 -14.39 -16.80 14.79
CA GLN A 124 -13.58 -17.50 15.79
C GLN A 124 -13.44 -18.97 15.41
N VAL A 125 -12.21 -19.45 15.41
CA VAL A 125 -11.86 -20.81 15.03
C VAL A 125 -10.80 -21.36 15.98
N ARG A 126 -10.97 -22.60 16.43
CA ARG A 126 -9.97 -23.32 17.23
C ARG A 126 -9.11 -24.19 16.33
N LEU A 127 -7.79 -24.07 16.47
CA LEU A 127 -6.86 -24.95 15.81
C LEU A 127 -6.77 -26.28 16.58
N SER A 128 -6.71 -27.39 15.87
CA SER A 128 -6.55 -28.70 16.51
C SER A 128 -5.61 -29.61 15.73
N PRO A 129 -4.62 -30.22 16.40
CA PRO A 129 -3.63 -31.07 15.73
C PRO A 129 -4.20 -32.43 15.29
N SER A 130 -5.38 -32.84 15.77
CA SER A 130 -6.01 -34.10 15.40
C SER A 130 -7.52 -33.95 15.24
N ALA A 131 -8.07 -34.62 14.22
CA ALA A 131 -9.50 -34.68 13.95
C ALA A 131 -10.30 -35.29 15.11
N GLN A 132 -9.69 -36.15 15.92
CA GLN A 132 -10.40 -36.95 16.93
C GLN A 132 -10.66 -36.23 18.27
N ASN A 133 -9.90 -35.18 18.62
CA ASN A 133 -9.88 -34.68 20.01
C ASN A 133 -10.58 -33.32 20.22
N GLY A 134 -11.83 -33.13 19.80
CA GLY A 134 -12.49 -31.85 20.09
C GLY A 134 -13.99 -31.87 19.93
N THR A 135 -14.67 -31.62 21.05
CA THR A 135 -16.10 -31.41 21.25
C THR A 135 -16.56 -30.01 20.83
N GLY A 136 -16.08 -29.52 19.68
CA GLY A 136 -16.50 -28.23 19.11
C GLY A 136 -17.42 -28.42 17.90
N PRO A 137 -18.35 -27.48 17.62
CA PRO A 137 -19.17 -27.54 16.42
C PRO A 137 -18.29 -27.57 15.16
N ALA A 138 -18.64 -28.41 14.19
CA ALA A 138 -17.83 -28.74 13.02
C ALA A 138 -17.46 -27.56 12.09
N GLY A 139 -18.01 -26.37 12.32
CA GLY A 139 -17.72 -25.14 11.57
C GLY A 139 -16.73 -24.17 12.25
N GLU A 140 -16.31 -24.44 13.49
CA GLU A 140 -15.42 -23.55 14.27
C GLU A 140 -14.03 -24.17 14.50
N ARG A 141 -13.67 -25.19 13.72
CA ARG A 141 -12.46 -25.97 13.95
C ARG A 141 -11.64 -26.14 12.68
N VAL A 142 -10.37 -25.76 12.74
CA VAL A 142 -9.39 -26.07 11.69
C VAL A 142 -8.49 -27.20 12.20
N VAL A 143 -8.47 -28.30 11.44
CA VAL A 143 -7.68 -29.49 11.78
C VAL A 143 -6.40 -29.49 10.96
N GLY A 144 -5.26 -29.47 11.64
CA GLY A 144 -3.95 -29.53 10.99
C GLY A 144 -2.81 -29.21 11.93
N VAL A 145 -1.61 -29.49 11.45
CA VAL A 145 -0.37 -29.26 12.21
C VAL A 145 0.29 -27.99 11.67
N VAL A 146 0.61 -27.05 12.55
CA VAL A 146 1.42 -25.88 12.19
C VAL A 146 2.86 -26.35 12.02
N ASP A 147 3.51 -25.97 10.93
CA ASP A 147 4.95 -26.18 10.76
C ASP A 147 5.69 -24.83 10.84
N PRO A 148 6.26 -24.49 12.02
CA PRO A 148 7.00 -23.24 12.20
C PRO A 148 8.28 -23.16 11.34
N ARG A 149 8.82 -24.31 10.87
CA ARG A 149 10.04 -24.34 10.04
C ARG A 149 9.79 -23.76 8.65
N LEU A 150 8.55 -23.81 8.19
CA LEU A 150 8.10 -23.22 6.94
C LEU A 150 7.66 -21.76 7.10
N SER A 151 7.85 -21.15 8.28
CA SER A 151 7.39 -19.78 8.52
C SER A 151 8.12 -18.75 7.67
N VAL A 152 7.35 -17.78 7.17
CA VAL A 152 7.85 -16.65 6.38
C VAL A 152 7.68 -15.38 7.19
N SER A 153 8.76 -14.61 7.36
CA SER A 153 8.69 -13.28 7.96
C SER A 153 8.37 -12.24 6.90
N VAL A 154 7.42 -11.38 7.20
CA VAL A 154 7.10 -10.19 6.42
C VAL A 154 7.46 -8.99 7.27
N ALA A 155 8.51 -8.29 6.86
CA ALA A 155 8.89 -7.03 7.47
C ALA A 155 7.92 -5.94 7.03
N ASN A 156 7.01 -5.53 7.91
CA ASN A 156 6.27 -4.28 7.72
C ASN A 156 7.12 -3.13 8.28
N ASN A 157 8.19 -2.81 7.57
CA ASN A 157 9.04 -1.67 7.88
C ASN A 157 8.39 -0.39 7.36
N LEU A 158 8.00 0.47 8.28
CA LEU A 158 7.62 1.85 8.02
C LEU A 158 8.73 2.79 8.50
N ILE A 159 8.72 4.00 7.95
CA ILE A 159 9.62 5.11 8.30
C ILE A 159 9.78 5.30 9.83
N PHE A 160 8.77 4.91 10.63
CA PHE A 160 8.79 5.01 12.10
C PHE A 160 8.32 3.76 12.87
N PHE A 161 7.99 2.66 12.20
CA PHE A 161 7.47 1.45 12.87
C PHE A 161 8.03 0.19 12.20
N ASN A 162 8.67 -0.68 13.00
CA ASN A 162 9.06 -2.01 12.56
C ASN A 162 8.06 -3.01 13.18
N ALA A 163 7.20 -3.58 12.34
CA ALA A 163 6.32 -4.67 12.75
C ALA A 163 6.60 -5.88 11.88
N ASP A 164 7.44 -6.79 12.37
CA ASP A 164 7.65 -8.06 11.68
C ASP A 164 6.47 -8.98 11.98
N THR A 165 5.81 -9.47 10.94
CA THR A 165 4.73 -10.45 11.08
C THR A 165 5.18 -11.75 10.44
N ARG A 166 5.07 -12.86 11.18
CA ARG A 166 5.46 -14.19 10.68
C ARG A 166 4.22 -15.00 10.35
N TYR A 167 4.26 -15.71 9.23
CA TYR A 167 3.17 -16.59 8.80
C TYR A 167 3.69 -18.01 8.63
N ALA A 168 3.11 -18.95 9.37
CA ALA A 168 3.37 -20.38 9.21
C ALA A 168 2.16 -21.09 8.58
N PRO A 169 2.39 -22.10 7.73
CA PRO A 169 1.29 -22.83 7.13
C PRO A 169 0.72 -23.86 8.12
N VAL A 170 -0.59 -24.11 8.01
CA VAL A 170 -1.24 -25.24 8.65
C VAL A 170 -1.33 -26.36 7.62
N ILE A 171 -0.73 -27.51 7.94
CA ILE A 171 -0.74 -28.69 7.09
C ILE A 171 -1.96 -29.54 7.46
N GLU A 172 -2.95 -29.58 6.57
CA GLU A 172 -4.13 -30.43 6.72
C GLU A 172 -3.77 -31.91 6.50
N PRO A 173 -4.37 -32.85 7.26
CA PRO A 173 -4.18 -34.28 7.05
C PRO A 173 -4.57 -34.69 5.62
N GLY A 174 -3.66 -35.36 4.90
CA GLY A 174 -3.91 -35.80 3.52
C GLY A 174 -3.75 -34.72 2.43
N GLN A 175 -3.46 -33.47 2.80
CA GLN A 175 -3.26 -32.35 1.87
C GLN A 175 -1.91 -31.65 2.07
N ALA A 176 -0.82 -32.42 2.17
CA ALA A 176 0.51 -31.92 2.53
C ALA A 176 1.06 -30.77 1.64
N ARG A 177 0.61 -30.68 0.38
CA ARG A 177 1.03 -29.63 -0.57
C ARG A 177 -0.01 -28.54 -0.80
N ALA A 178 -1.23 -28.65 -0.28
CA ALA A 178 -2.30 -27.66 -0.48
C ALA A 178 -2.49 -26.82 0.78
N LEU A 179 -1.98 -25.59 0.77
CA LEU A 179 -1.93 -24.73 1.95
C LEU A 179 -3.10 -23.73 1.94
N ARG A 180 -4.21 -24.07 2.59
CA ARG A 180 -5.38 -23.20 2.72
C ARG A 180 -5.29 -22.25 3.91
N TYR A 181 -4.75 -22.73 5.02
CA TYR A 181 -4.72 -22.03 6.30
C TYR A 181 -3.30 -21.63 6.66
N PHE A 182 -3.17 -20.42 7.18
CA PHE A 182 -1.91 -19.87 7.69
C PHE A 182 -2.14 -19.30 9.07
N VAL A 183 -1.22 -19.52 9.98
CA VAL A 183 -1.24 -18.94 11.33
C VAL A 183 -0.28 -17.77 11.37
N GLU A 184 -0.75 -16.66 11.95
CA GLU A 184 0.13 -15.55 12.33
C GLU A 184 0.89 -15.93 13.61
N LEU A 185 2.21 -15.99 13.51
CA LEU A 185 3.12 -16.23 14.63
C LEU A 185 3.59 -14.89 15.21
N PRO A 186 3.87 -14.82 16.52
CA PRO A 186 4.51 -13.66 17.11
C PRO A 186 5.84 -13.33 16.44
N ALA A 187 6.18 -12.04 16.44
CA ALA A 187 7.39 -11.51 15.81
C ALA A 187 8.67 -12.07 16.44
N ASP A 188 8.67 -12.33 17.76
CA ASP A 188 9.83 -12.82 18.49
C ASP A 188 10.13 -14.28 18.10
N PRO A 189 11.25 -14.57 17.43
CA PRO A 189 11.62 -15.93 17.07
C PRO A 189 11.96 -16.80 18.28
N ARG A 190 12.11 -16.23 19.49
CA ARG A 190 12.42 -16.96 20.73
C ARG A 190 11.18 -17.57 21.39
N ASP A 191 9.97 -17.15 21.00
CA ASP A 191 8.72 -17.78 21.41
C ASP A 191 7.97 -18.36 20.19
N PRO A 192 8.38 -19.54 19.68
CA PRO A 192 7.85 -20.10 18.45
C PRO A 192 6.48 -20.76 18.59
N HIS A 193 5.87 -20.74 19.79
CA HIS A 193 4.61 -21.43 20.06
C HIS A 193 3.51 -20.42 20.39
N PRO A 194 2.73 -19.99 19.38
CA PRO A 194 1.48 -19.27 19.66
C PRO A 194 0.64 -20.10 20.61
N ASP A 195 0.00 -19.44 21.57
CA ASP A 195 -0.98 -20.07 22.46
C ASP A 195 -2.21 -20.48 21.64
N PHE A 196 -2.19 -21.70 21.11
CA PHE A 196 -3.28 -22.30 20.35
C PHE A 196 -4.45 -22.76 21.22
N THR A 197 -4.37 -22.58 22.56
CA THR A 197 -5.49 -22.90 23.46
C THR A 197 -6.63 -21.90 23.30
N ARG A 198 -6.33 -20.70 22.80
CA ARG A 198 -7.30 -19.63 22.56
C ARG A 198 -7.89 -19.71 21.16
N PRO A 199 -9.16 -19.31 20.98
CA PRO A 199 -9.73 -19.19 19.64
C PRO A 199 -8.96 -18.14 18.83
N LEU A 200 -8.62 -18.49 17.60
CA LEU A 200 -8.01 -17.61 16.60
C LEU A 200 -9.11 -17.00 15.74
N LEU A 201 -8.78 -15.89 15.07
CA LEU A 201 -9.66 -15.21 14.13
C LEU A 201 -9.33 -15.63 12.70
N GLU A 202 -10.25 -16.33 12.06
CA GLU A 202 -10.17 -16.68 10.65
C GLU A 202 -10.55 -15.49 9.77
N VAL A 203 -9.60 -15.04 8.95
CA VAL A 203 -9.78 -13.92 8.02
C VAL A 203 -9.42 -14.35 6.61
N LYS A 204 -10.36 -14.15 5.67
CA LYS A 204 -10.16 -14.50 4.27
C LYS A 204 -9.22 -13.54 3.57
N GLY A 205 -8.24 -14.07 2.84
CA GLY A 205 -7.42 -13.31 1.88
C GLY A 205 -6.41 -12.34 2.48
N GLN A 206 -6.18 -12.38 3.80
CA GLN A 206 -5.22 -11.47 4.47
C GLN A 206 -3.75 -11.82 4.23
N LEU A 207 -3.45 -13.00 3.68
CA LEU A 207 -2.07 -13.40 3.46
C LEU A 207 -1.43 -12.55 2.34
N PRO A 208 -0.31 -11.87 2.61
CA PRO A 208 0.37 -11.02 1.63
C PRO A 208 0.74 -11.78 0.35
N GLY A 209 0.61 -11.12 -0.80
CA GLY A 209 0.90 -11.72 -2.11
C GLY A 209 2.33 -12.27 -2.24
N ALA A 210 3.31 -11.59 -1.65
CA ALA A 210 4.69 -12.05 -1.61
C ALA A 210 4.86 -13.40 -0.90
N VAL A 211 4.13 -13.62 0.19
CA VAL A 211 4.16 -14.89 0.94
C VAL A 211 3.56 -16.01 0.07
N VAL A 212 2.45 -15.73 -0.61
CA VAL A 212 1.81 -16.68 -1.55
C VAL A 212 2.79 -17.10 -2.65
N ALA A 213 3.49 -16.13 -3.24
CA ALA A 213 4.48 -16.38 -4.28
C ALA A 213 5.63 -17.24 -3.77
N LEU A 214 6.13 -16.98 -2.56
CA LEU A 214 7.21 -17.77 -1.96
C LEU A 214 6.83 -19.25 -1.79
N TYR A 215 5.66 -19.53 -1.20
CA TYR A 215 5.19 -20.91 -1.04
C TYR A 215 5.00 -21.61 -2.39
N ARG A 216 4.45 -20.90 -3.39
CA ARG A 216 4.31 -21.43 -4.75
C ARG A 216 5.65 -21.74 -5.41
N LYS A 217 6.66 -20.89 -5.19
CA LYS A 217 8.03 -21.08 -5.70
C LYS A 217 8.70 -22.33 -5.11
N VAL A 218 8.40 -22.67 -3.85
CA VAL A 218 8.90 -23.88 -3.17
C VAL A 218 8.08 -25.14 -3.53
N GLY A 219 7.04 -25.01 -4.36
CA GLY A 219 6.26 -26.13 -4.87
C GLY A 219 4.97 -26.44 -4.10
N TYR A 220 4.54 -25.54 -3.20
CA TYR A 220 3.24 -25.65 -2.53
C TYR A 220 2.12 -25.02 -3.37
N ASN A 221 0.95 -25.65 -3.37
CA ASN A 221 -0.26 -25.08 -3.95
C ASN A 221 -0.99 -24.22 -2.91
N VAL A 222 -1.02 -22.91 -3.13
CA VAL A 222 -1.78 -21.96 -2.31
C VAL A 222 -3.05 -21.54 -3.08
N PRO A 223 -4.24 -22.07 -2.74
CA PRO A 223 -5.50 -21.73 -3.41
C PRO A 223 -5.89 -20.25 -3.23
N LYS A 224 -6.78 -19.76 -4.09
CA LYS A 224 -7.29 -18.38 -4.01
C LYS A 224 -8.07 -18.15 -2.72
N ASP A 225 -8.89 -19.12 -2.32
CA ASP A 225 -9.59 -19.15 -1.03
C ASP A 225 -8.63 -19.64 0.06
N ARG A 226 -7.85 -18.69 0.57
CA ARG A 226 -6.91 -18.90 1.66
C ARG A 226 -7.28 -18.05 2.86
N TYR A 227 -6.95 -18.54 4.04
CA TYR A 227 -7.35 -17.96 5.31
C TYR A 227 -6.14 -17.77 6.21
N VAL A 228 -6.14 -16.64 6.92
CA VAL A 228 -5.16 -16.35 7.96
C VAL A 228 -5.87 -16.45 9.31
N LEU A 229 -5.29 -17.24 10.21
CA LEU A 229 -5.68 -17.41 11.60
C LEU A 229 -4.87 -16.43 12.43
N SER A 230 -5.51 -15.32 12.79
CA SER A 230 -4.89 -14.20 13.52
C SER A 230 -5.15 -14.34 15.02
N PRO A 231 -4.20 -14.00 15.91
CA PRO A 231 -4.38 -14.16 17.35
C PRO A 231 -5.29 -13.10 17.97
N SER A 232 -5.50 -11.96 17.30
CA SER A 232 -6.26 -10.86 17.86
C SER A 232 -6.90 -9.98 16.80
N MET A 233 -7.99 -9.32 17.18
CA MET A 233 -8.65 -8.30 16.37
C MET A 233 -7.68 -7.16 16.02
N ASN A 234 -6.75 -6.86 16.93
CA ASN A 234 -5.75 -5.83 16.74
C ASN A 234 -4.78 -6.21 15.63
N SER A 235 -4.32 -7.47 15.57
CA SER A 235 -3.47 -7.97 14.49
C SER A 235 -4.14 -7.83 13.13
N VAL A 236 -5.43 -8.19 13.03
CA VAL A 236 -6.21 -8.07 11.79
C VAL A 236 -6.30 -6.62 11.32
N GLN A 237 -6.48 -5.67 12.26
CA GLN A 237 -6.64 -4.25 11.96
C GLN A 237 -5.32 -3.51 11.75
N LEU A 238 -4.21 -4.03 12.28
CA LEU A 238 -2.93 -3.33 12.33
C LEU A 238 -2.44 -2.86 10.96
N PRO A 239 -2.42 -3.69 9.89
CA PRO A 239 -1.98 -3.24 8.57
C PRO A 239 -2.80 -2.05 8.03
N TYR A 240 -4.11 -2.05 8.30
CA TYR A 240 -5.02 -0.98 7.88
C TYR A 240 -4.83 0.30 8.69
N ARG A 241 -4.61 0.20 10.00
CA ARG A 241 -4.32 1.35 10.86
C ARG A 241 -2.99 2.00 10.48
N ILE A 242 -1.99 1.17 10.19
CA ILE A 242 -0.68 1.59 9.70
C ILE A 242 -0.83 2.34 8.37
N GLY A 243 -1.54 1.75 7.39
CA GLY A 243 -1.82 2.40 6.11
C GLY A 243 -2.59 3.72 6.25
N ALA A 244 -3.61 3.74 7.10
CA ALA A 244 -4.36 4.95 7.42
C ALA A 244 -3.47 6.03 8.03
N GLY A 245 -2.55 5.67 8.94
CA GLY A 245 -1.57 6.58 9.52
C GLY A 245 -0.65 7.20 8.47
N GLN A 246 -0.14 6.41 7.53
CA GLN A 246 0.70 6.91 6.42
C GLN A 246 -0.05 7.92 5.54
N LEU A 247 -1.28 7.57 5.17
CA LEU A 247 -2.14 8.44 4.36
C LEU A 247 -2.47 9.74 5.10
N LEU A 248 -2.72 9.66 6.41
CA LEU A 248 -2.96 10.83 7.27
C LEU A 248 -1.72 11.74 7.34
N ILE A 249 -0.52 11.18 7.53
CA ILE A 249 0.72 11.96 7.51
C ILE A 249 0.89 12.66 6.16
N GLY A 250 0.66 11.95 5.06
CA GLY A 250 0.69 12.54 3.72
C GLY A 250 -0.32 13.69 3.55
N ALA A 251 -1.54 13.51 4.07
CA ALA A 251 -2.57 14.55 4.06
C ALA A 251 -2.14 15.78 4.88
N ILE A 252 -1.57 15.59 6.07
CA ILE A 252 -1.06 16.67 6.92
C ILE A 252 0.06 17.44 6.21
N ILE A 253 1.02 16.75 5.61
CA ILE A 253 2.13 17.38 4.88
C ILE A 253 1.57 18.22 3.72
N ALA A 254 0.69 17.65 2.90
CA ALA A 254 0.07 18.37 1.78
C ALA A 254 -0.71 19.61 2.27
N PHE A 255 -1.45 19.49 3.36
CA PHE A 255 -2.19 20.58 3.98
C PHE A 255 -1.27 21.69 4.53
N VAL A 256 -0.19 21.32 5.23
CA VAL A 256 0.80 22.28 5.76
C VAL A 256 1.47 23.05 4.62
N ILE A 257 1.90 22.36 3.56
CA ILE A 257 2.49 23.00 2.37
C ILE A 257 1.47 23.94 1.72
N GLY A 258 0.21 23.52 1.55
CA GLY A 258 -0.87 24.36 1.03
C GLY A 258 -1.11 25.63 1.87
N ARG A 259 -1.07 25.50 3.21
CA ARG A 259 -1.22 26.64 4.14
C ARG A 259 -0.02 27.59 4.10
N LEU A 260 1.20 27.07 4.04
CA LEU A 260 2.42 27.87 3.88
C LEU A 260 2.40 28.62 2.56
N GLN A 261 1.95 27.96 1.49
CA GLN A 261 1.81 28.60 0.19
C GLN A 261 0.76 29.72 0.22
N ARG A 262 -0.40 29.51 0.86
CA ARG A 262 -1.41 30.57 1.06
C ARG A 262 -0.82 31.78 1.79
N ARG A 263 -0.06 31.54 2.87
CA ARG A 263 0.63 32.62 3.60
C ARG A 263 1.63 33.36 2.72
N ARG A 264 2.39 32.64 1.89
CA ARG A 264 3.36 33.24 0.98
C ARG A 264 2.68 34.10 -0.09
N ILE A 265 1.57 33.62 -0.68
CA ILE A 265 0.77 34.39 -1.64
C ILE A 265 0.23 35.67 -0.99
N ALA A 266 -0.39 35.56 0.20
CA ALA A 266 -0.94 36.72 0.90
C ALA A 266 0.13 37.78 1.25
N ARG A 267 1.34 37.37 1.64
CA ARG A 267 2.46 38.29 1.87
C ARG A 267 2.93 38.99 0.61
N ILE A 268 2.99 38.27 -0.52
CA ILE A 268 3.41 38.82 -1.81
C ILE A 268 2.36 39.82 -2.30
N THR A 269 1.07 39.48 -2.23
CA THR A 269 -0.01 40.40 -2.61
C THR A 269 0.00 41.68 -1.77
N LYS A 270 0.11 41.56 -0.43
CA LYS A 270 0.13 42.73 0.47
C LYS A 270 1.34 43.65 0.27
N LYS A 271 2.51 43.12 -0.14
CA LYS A 271 3.71 43.93 -0.43
C LYS A 271 3.63 44.69 -1.76
N THR A 272 2.67 44.34 -2.63
CA THR A 272 2.58 44.87 -4.00
C THR A 272 1.31 45.72 -4.18
N GLU A 273 0.50 45.88 -3.14
CA GLU A 273 -0.61 46.83 -3.09
C GLU A 273 0.00 48.22 -2.81
N PRO A 274 -0.11 49.20 -3.73
CA PRO A 274 0.37 50.55 -3.47
C PRO A 274 -0.48 51.16 -2.35
N ASP A 275 0.16 51.74 -1.34
CA ASP A 275 -0.52 52.62 -0.39
C ASP A 275 -1.13 53.78 -1.21
N ILE A 276 -2.46 53.79 -1.33
CA ILE A 276 -3.27 54.91 -1.83
C ILE A 276 -3.86 55.61 -0.62
#